data_AF-I4DPC1-F1
#
_entry.id   AF-I4DPC1-F1
#
_cell.length_a   1.000
_cell.length_b   1.000
_cell.length_c   1.000
_cell.angle_alpha   90.00
_cell.angle_beta   90.00
_cell.angle_gamma   90.00
#
_symmetry.space_group_name_H-M   'P 1'
#
loop_
_entity.id
_entity.type
_entity.pdbx_description
1 polymer ?
#
loop_
_entity_poly.entity_id
_entity_poly.type
_entity_poly.pdbx_seq_one_letter_code
_entity_poly.pdbx_strand_id
1 'polypeptide(L)'
;MDVPIDTSKMSEQELQFHYFKMHDADNNDKLDGCELIKSLIHWHEQGHKQQPQAGSPPVGEKIFNDDELVNLIDPILNMDDHNRDGFIDYPEFVRAQQKSQNKDN
;
A
#
# COMPACT_ATOMS: atom_id res chain seq x y z
N MET A 1 -7.82 11.88 -15.30
CA MET A 1 -9.12 12.27 -14.74
C MET A 1 -9.32 11.40 -13.52
N ASP A 2 -9.01 11.92 -12.33
CA ASP A 2 -9.29 11.24 -11.06
C ASP A 2 -10.80 11.33 -10.83
N VAL A 3 -11.52 10.28 -11.16
CA VAL A 3 -12.95 10.17 -10.81
C VAL A 3 -12.97 9.73 -9.35
N PRO A 4 -13.44 10.54 -8.40
CA PRO A 4 -13.50 10.13 -7.00
C PRO A 4 -14.43 8.94 -6.90
N ILE A 5 -13.86 7.76 -6.63
CA ILE A 5 -14.65 6.56 -6.39
C ILE A 5 -15.29 6.72 -5.01
N ASP A 6 -16.62 6.74 -4.99
CA ASP A 6 -17.40 6.81 -3.76
C ASP A 6 -17.33 5.46 -3.04
N THR A 7 -16.31 5.32 -2.17
CA THR A 7 -16.07 4.12 -1.37
C THR A 7 -17.08 3.94 -0.24
N SER A 8 -17.99 4.91 -0.02
CA SER A 8 -18.95 4.91 1.08
C SER A 8 -20.03 3.82 0.97
N LYS A 9 -20.20 3.24 -0.22
CA LYS A 9 -21.18 2.19 -0.51
C LYS A 9 -20.57 0.82 -0.76
N MET A 10 -19.25 0.70 -0.72
CA MET A 10 -18.55 -0.56 -0.98
C MET A 10 -18.54 -1.43 0.27
N SER A 11 -18.75 -2.73 0.10
CA SER A 11 -18.45 -3.72 1.15
C SER A 11 -16.95 -3.74 1.46
N GLU A 12 -16.57 -4.27 2.62
CA GLU A 12 -15.14 -4.42 2.98
C GLU A 12 -14.35 -5.20 1.92
N GLN A 13 -14.99 -6.20 1.29
CA GLN A 13 -14.38 -6.99 0.22
C GLN A 13 -14.17 -6.17 -1.05
N GLU A 14 -15.16 -5.37 -1.45
CA GLU A 14 -15.05 -4.46 -2.60
C GLU A 14 -14.02 -3.37 -2.34
N LEU A 15 -13.92 -2.88 -1.11
CA LEU A 15 -12.92 -1.89 -0.72
C LEU A 15 -11.51 -2.49 -0.78
N GLN A 16 -11.30 -3.71 -0.27
CA GLN A 16 -10.03 -4.43 -0.37
C GLN A 16 -9.62 -4.65 -1.83
N PHE A 17 -10.57 -5.10 -2.67
CA PHE A 17 -10.32 -5.28 -4.10
C PHE A 17 -10.02 -3.94 -4.80
N HIS A 18 -10.73 -2.88 -4.44
CA HIS A 18 -10.47 -1.55 -4.97
C HIS A 18 -9.07 -1.05 -4.60
N TYR A 19 -8.64 -1.20 -3.33
CA TYR A 19 -7.29 -0.86 -2.90
C TYR A 19 -6.22 -1.68 -3.63
N PHE A 20 -6.47 -2.97 -3.85
CA PHE A 20 -5.58 -3.81 -4.63
C PHE A 20 -5.44 -3.27 -6.07
N LYS A 21 -6.57 -3.06 -6.76
CA LYS A 21 -6.58 -2.56 -8.15
C LYS A 21 -6.10 -1.12 -8.31
N MET A 22 -6.18 -0.30 -7.26
CA MET A 22 -5.67 1.08 -7.29
C MET A 22 -4.15 1.12 -7.39
N HIS A 23 -3.46 0.12 -6.82
CA HIS A 23 -2.00 0.08 -6.75
C HIS A 23 -1.37 -0.80 -7.84
N ASP A 24 -2.14 -1.71 -8.44
CA ASP A 24 -1.80 -2.49 -9.64
C ASP A 24 -1.79 -1.56 -10.87
N ALA A 25 -0.64 -0.97 -11.15
CA ALA A 25 -0.45 0.06 -12.15
C ALA A 25 -0.35 -0.52 -13.57
N ASP A 26 0.17 -1.74 -13.70
CA ASP A 26 0.32 -2.43 -14.99
C ASP A 26 -0.84 -3.38 -15.32
N ASN A 27 -1.82 -3.53 -14.40
CA ASN A 27 -3.02 -4.36 -14.53
C ASN A 27 -2.69 -5.85 -14.71
N ASN A 28 -1.65 -6.34 -14.04
CA ASN A 28 -1.26 -7.76 -14.09
C ASN A 28 -1.96 -8.61 -13.00
N ASP A 29 -2.86 -8.01 -12.20
CA ASP A 29 -3.56 -8.61 -11.07
C ASP A 29 -2.62 -9.13 -9.97
N LYS A 30 -1.47 -8.48 -9.82
CA LYS A 30 -0.47 -8.70 -8.77
C LYS A 30 0.11 -7.35 -8.33
N LEU A 31 0.77 -7.34 -7.18
CA LEU A 31 1.51 -6.17 -6.69
C LEU A 31 2.99 -6.49 -6.59
N ASP A 32 3.81 -5.75 -7.32
CA ASP A 32 5.26 -5.81 -7.23
C ASP A 32 5.84 -4.87 -6.16
N GLY A 33 7.13 -5.02 -5.85
CA GLY A 33 7.80 -4.18 -4.86
C GLY A 33 7.75 -2.68 -5.18
N CYS A 34 7.84 -2.28 -6.45
CA CYS A 34 7.72 -0.88 -6.86
C CYS A 34 6.30 -0.33 -6.66
N GLU A 35 5.28 -1.14 -6.91
CA GLU A 35 3.88 -0.78 -6.67
C GLU A 35 3.59 -0.63 -5.18
N LEU A 36 4.13 -1.52 -4.34
CA LEU A 36 4.08 -1.39 -2.89
C LEU A 36 4.79 -0.12 -2.40
N ILE A 37 5.97 0.22 -2.95
CA ILE A 37 6.68 1.47 -2.63
C ILE A 37 5.81 2.69 -2.95
N LYS A 38 5.24 2.74 -4.15
CA LYS A 38 4.36 3.84 -4.59
C LYS A 38 3.15 3.96 -3.66
N SER A 39 2.59 2.84 -3.23
CA SER A 39 1.47 2.77 -2.27
C SER A 39 1.85 3.38 -0.92
N LEU A 40 3.02 3.03 -0.38
CA LEU A 40 3.51 3.52 0.91
C LEU A 40 3.81 5.02 0.89
N ILE A 41 4.38 5.51 -0.22
CA ILE A 41 4.60 6.95 -0.43
C ILE A 41 3.26 7.69 -0.55
N HIS A 42 2.30 7.14 -1.30
CA HIS A 42 0.97 7.73 -1.47
C HIS A 42 0.22 7.88 -0.15
N TRP A 43 0.25 6.85 0.71
CA TRP A 43 -0.33 6.92 2.06
C TRP A 43 0.29 8.08 2.86
N HIS A 44 1.63 8.19 2.83
CA HIS A 44 2.36 9.23 3.54
C HIS A 44 1.99 10.66 3.08
N GLU A 45 1.80 10.87 1.78
CA GLU A 45 1.38 12.16 1.23
C GLU A 45 -0.07 12.51 1.59
N GLN A 46 -0.96 11.52 1.63
CA GLN A 46 -2.38 11.74 1.93
C GLN A 46 -2.64 11.99 3.43
N GLY A 47 -1.87 11.34 4.32
CA GLY A 47 -1.92 11.57 5.78
C GLY A 47 -1.51 12.99 6.21
N HIS A 48 -0.63 13.66 5.46
CA HIS A 48 -0.20 15.04 5.73
C HIS A 48 -1.12 16.13 5.18
N LYS A 49 -2.18 15.78 4.42
CA LYS A 49 -3.19 16.77 3.99
C LYS A 49 -4.14 17.18 5.13
N GLN A 50 -4.08 16.54 6.30
CA GLN A 50 -4.76 16.99 7.52
C GLN A 50 -3.81 17.86 8.35
N GLN A 51 -3.84 19.17 8.07
CA GLN A 51 -3.20 20.29 8.80
C GLN A 51 -1.70 20.16 9.10
N PRO A 52 -0.84 21.03 8.51
CA PRO A 52 0.50 21.21 9.05
C PRO A 52 0.38 21.79 10.47
N GLN A 53 0.72 21.00 11.49
CA GLN A 53 0.97 21.55 12.83
C GLN A 53 2.15 22.50 12.72
N ALA A 54 1.91 23.78 13.02
CA ALA A 54 2.90 24.83 13.05
C ALA A 54 4.09 24.41 13.94
N GLY A 55 5.24 24.10 13.31
CA GLY A 55 6.45 23.64 14.00
C GLY A 55 6.99 22.29 13.53
N SER A 56 6.26 21.55 12.69
CA SER A 56 6.83 20.38 12.00
C SER A 56 7.57 20.85 10.73
N PRO A 57 8.82 20.39 10.48
CA PRO A 57 9.54 20.75 9.27
C PRO A 57 8.71 20.30 8.06
N PRO A 58 8.70 21.05 6.94
CA PRO A 58 8.06 20.58 5.73
C PRO A 58 8.71 19.25 5.38
N VAL A 59 7.94 18.16 5.41
CA VAL A 59 8.37 16.91 4.81
C VAL A 59 8.30 17.16 3.30
N GLY A 60 9.33 17.85 2.78
CA GLY A 60 9.68 17.71 1.38
C GLY A 60 9.81 16.22 1.10
N GLU A 61 9.34 15.79 -0.08
CA GLU A 61 9.43 14.42 -0.59
C GLU A 61 10.57 13.69 0.12
N LYS A 62 10.23 12.83 1.08
CA LYS A 62 11.27 12.11 1.80
C LYS A 62 11.81 11.13 0.78
N ILE A 63 12.89 11.54 0.11
CA ILE A 63 13.56 10.71 -0.89
C ILE A 63 14.21 9.59 -0.10
N PHE A 64 13.49 8.47 -0.01
CA PHE A 64 14.05 7.24 0.50
C PHE A 64 15.11 6.78 -0.48
N ASN A 65 16.30 6.46 0.03
CA ASN A 65 17.31 5.83 -0.79
C ASN A 65 16.91 4.37 -1.04
N ASP A 66 17.50 3.76 -2.06
CA ASP A 66 17.21 2.37 -2.46
C ASP A 66 17.30 1.40 -1.27
N ASP A 67 18.32 1.55 -0.41
CA ASP A 67 18.48 0.72 0.79
C ASP A 67 17.31 0.85 1.77
N GLU A 68 16.74 2.04 1.94
CA GLU A 68 15.59 2.25 2.82
C GLU A 68 14.32 1.63 2.23
N LEU A 69 14.14 1.73 0.91
CA LEU A 69 13.04 1.10 0.20
C LEU A 69 13.10 -0.42 0.30
N VAL A 70 14.29 -1.00 0.11
CA VAL A 70 14.52 -2.44 0.28
C VAL A 70 14.18 -2.88 1.70
N ASN A 71 14.65 -2.17 2.72
CA ASN A 71 14.34 -2.48 4.12
C ASN A 71 12.84 -2.39 4.46
N LEU A 72 12.06 -1.64 3.67
CA LEU A 72 10.61 -1.50 3.84
C LEU A 72 9.85 -2.60 3.09
N ILE A 73 10.29 -2.97 1.89
CA ILE A 73 9.61 -3.91 1.01
C ILE A 73 9.96 -5.37 1.31
N ASP A 74 11.24 -5.66 1.57
CA ASP A 74 11.71 -7.03 1.81
C ASP A 74 10.92 -7.74 2.92
N PRO A 75 10.58 -7.10 4.06
CA PRO A 75 9.77 -7.75 5.09
C PRO A 75 8.34 -8.06 4.63
N ILE A 76 7.75 -7.21 3.80
CA ILE A 76 6.38 -7.39 3.27
C ILE A 76 6.38 -8.59 2.34
N LEU A 77 7.26 -8.59 1.33
CA LEU A 77 7.38 -9.71 0.40
C LEU A 77 7.70 -11.02 1.13
N ASN A 78 8.66 -11.02 2.06
CA ASN A 78 9.01 -12.24 2.81
C ASN A 78 7.84 -12.81 3.64
N MET A 79 6.88 -11.99 4.05
CA MET A 79 5.75 -12.40 4.87
C MET A 79 4.51 -12.79 4.06
N ASP A 80 4.31 -12.12 2.92
CA ASP A 80 3.06 -12.15 2.17
C ASP A 80 3.19 -12.81 0.79
N ASP A 81 4.35 -12.76 0.14
CA ASP A 81 4.66 -13.54 -1.06
C ASP A 81 5.00 -15.00 -0.65
N HIS A 82 3.99 -15.87 -0.71
CA HIS A 82 4.12 -17.26 -0.25
C HIS A 82 4.71 -18.16 -1.34
N ASN A 83 4.48 -17.82 -2.60
CA ASN A 83 4.95 -18.59 -3.74
C ASN A 83 6.38 -18.19 -4.19
N ARG A 84 6.91 -17.07 -3.67
CA ARG A 84 8.22 -16.48 -3.93
C ARG A 84 8.45 -16.12 -5.40
N ASP A 85 7.41 -15.64 -6.07
CA ASP A 85 7.50 -15.16 -7.45
C ASP A 85 7.89 -13.68 -7.55
N GLY A 86 8.02 -12.99 -6.41
CA GLY A 86 8.37 -11.57 -6.34
C GLY A 86 7.16 -10.64 -6.42
N PHE A 87 5.95 -11.19 -6.38
CA PHE A 87 4.71 -10.45 -6.42
C PHE A 87 3.78 -10.89 -5.28
N ILE A 88 2.79 -10.06 -4.98
CA ILE A 88 1.68 -10.40 -4.09
C ILE A 88 0.42 -10.47 -4.94
N ASP A 89 -0.12 -11.67 -5.12
CA ASP A 89 -1.41 -11.84 -5.79
C ASP A 89 -2.59 -11.49 -4.86
N TYR A 90 -3.80 -11.39 -5.43
CA TYR A 90 -4.98 -11.04 -4.62
C TYR A 90 -5.25 -12.02 -3.46
N PRO A 91 -5.19 -13.36 -3.64
CA PRO A 91 -5.25 -14.31 -2.53
C PRO A 91 -4.22 -14.06 -1.41
N GLU A 92 -2.97 -13.79 -1.77
CA GLU A 92 -1.89 -13.46 -0.84
C GLU A 92 -2.15 -12.15 -0.10
N PHE A 93 -2.61 -11.11 -0.82
CA PHE A 93 -3.00 -9.82 -0.26
C PHE A 93 -4.14 -9.95 0.77
N VAL A 94 -5.20 -10.70 0.45
CA VAL A 94 -6.33 -10.92 1.37
C VAL A 94 -5.86 -11.64 2.62
N ARG A 95 -4.98 -12.62 2.48
CA ARG A 95 -4.39 -13.34 3.63
C ARG A 95 -3.53 -12.41 4.50
N ALA A 96 -2.76 -11.52 3.89
CA ALA A 96 -1.97 -10.51 4.59
C ALA A 96 -2.87 -9.57 5.41
N GLN A 97 -3.95 -9.04 4.80
CA GLN A 97 -4.95 -8.21 5.46
C GLN A 97 -5.60 -8.90 6.67
N GLN A 98 -5.99 -10.17 6.52
CA GLN A 98 -6.57 -10.95 7.61
C GLN A 98 -5.57 -11.17 8.76
N LYS A 99 -4.29 -11.46 8.45
CA LYS A 99 -3.23 -11.59 9.47
C LYS A 99 -3.01 -10.29 10.23
N SER A 100 -3.07 -9.14 9.56
CA SER A 100 -2.90 -7.83 10.18
C SER A 100 -4.07 -7.50 11.12
N GLN A 101 -5.33 -7.70 10.68
CA GLN A 101 -6.52 -7.52 11.54
C GLN A 101 -6.51 -8.42 12.78
N ASN A 102 -6.00 -9.64 12.68
CA ASN A 102 -5.90 -10.57 13.82
C ASN A 102 -4.77 -10.24 14.81
N LYS A 103 -3.80 -9.39 14.42
CA LYS A 103 -2.69 -8.97 15.30
C LYS A 103 -3.03 -7.75 16.15
N ASP A 104 -4.05 -6.98 15.75
CA ASP A 104 -4.50 -5.76 16.44
C ASP A 104 -5.59 -6.02 17.50
N ASN A 105 -5.89 -7.29 17.83
CA ASN A 105 -6.89 -7.72 18.81
C ASN A 105 -6.31 -8.68 19.85
#